data_AF-A0A3L6DBI1-F1
#
_entry.id   AF-A0A3L6DBI1-F1
#
_cell.length_a   1.000
_cell.length_b   1.000
_cell.length_c   1.000
_cell.angle_alpha   90.00
_cell.angle_beta   90.00
_cell.angle_gamma   90.00
#
_symmetry.space_group_name_H-M   'P 1'
#
loop_
_entity.id
_entity.type
_entity.pdbx_description
1 polymer ?
#
loop_
_entity_poly.entity_id
_entity_poly.type
_entity_poly.pdbx_seq_one_letter_code
_entity_poly.pdbx_strand_id
1 'polypeptide(L)'
;MTRGNYAVRRGSLVSHNHEQVTRAVDDQTMWRNCSRGSTAFMARGKELLAAERGGRATEAGRQAKTGAGAERETGRCHGEQQGASTERGATGRNARAGAQGDGRPMLGQSTAGEMEGDATLEQLLPIFLSLLKDEFPDVRLNIISKLDQVNQVIGIDLLSQSLLPAIVELSEDRHWRVRLAIIEYIPLLASQLGVGFFDDKLGALCMQWLEDKVFSIRDAGANNLKRLTEEFGPEWAMQHIIPQVLEKINNPHYLYRMTTLQAISLLAPVMGPDITCQQLLPVVIASSKDRVPNMKFNVAKVLQSLVPILDQSVVEKTVKPCLVELSEDPDVDVRYYAHQALRACDQMVISS
;
A
#
# COMPACT_ATOMS: atom_id res chain seq x y z
N MET A 1 -65.32 -17.73 32.01
CA MET A 1 -65.33 -19.15 31.58
C MET A 1 -65.73 -19.15 30.12
N THR A 2 -65.04 -19.70 29.12
CA THR A 2 -63.85 -20.57 29.03
C THR A 2 -63.55 -20.71 27.52
N ARG A 3 -62.24 -20.81 27.17
CA ARG A 3 -61.58 -21.66 26.15
C ARG A 3 -62.38 -22.07 24.88
N GLY A 4 -61.90 -21.96 23.64
CA GLY A 4 -60.54 -22.25 23.13
C GLY A 4 -60.47 -23.69 22.58
N ASN A 5 -60.11 -23.85 21.28
CA ASN A 5 -59.19 -24.89 20.72
C ASN A 5 -59.34 -25.01 19.18
N TYR A 6 -58.30 -24.69 18.38
CA TYR A 6 -57.21 -25.56 17.87
C TYR A 6 -57.71 -26.61 16.84
N ALA A 7 -57.50 -26.42 15.52
CA ALA A 7 -56.30 -26.75 14.71
C ALA A 7 -56.55 -28.05 13.88
N VAL A 8 -56.12 -28.24 12.62
CA VAL A 8 -54.74 -28.46 12.13
C VAL A 8 -54.74 -28.75 10.60
N ARG A 9 -53.84 -28.07 9.84
CA ARG A 9 -52.99 -28.47 8.66
C ARG A 9 -53.63 -29.04 7.36
N ARG A 10 -53.06 -28.91 6.15
CA ARG A 10 -51.72 -28.67 5.52
C ARG A 10 -52.03 -28.18 4.08
N GLY A 11 -51.26 -27.46 3.29
CA GLY A 11 -49.90 -26.91 3.33
C GLY A 11 -49.62 -26.33 1.93
N SER A 12 -49.00 -25.15 1.85
CA SER A 12 -48.53 -24.53 0.61
C SER A 12 -47.02 -24.35 0.72
N LEU A 13 -46.28 -24.92 -0.23
CA LEU A 13 -44.84 -24.76 -0.40
C LEU A 13 -44.63 -23.74 -1.52
N VAL A 14 -44.28 -22.51 -1.14
CA VAL A 14 -43.76 -21.48 -2.05
C VAL A 14 -42.44 -21.00 -1.45
N SER A 15 -41.39 -21.17 -2.26
CA SER A 15 -40.12 -20.45 -2.32
C SER A 15 -39.92 -19.31 -1.32
N HIS A 16 -38.77 -19.33 -0.64
CA HIS A 16 -37.84 -18.22 -0.34
C HIS A 16 -36.95 -18.65 0.84
N ASN A 17 -35.81 -19.27 0.54
CA ASN A 17 -34.75 -19.47 1.54
C ASN A 17 -33.41 -19.62 0.83
N HIS A 18 -32.71 -18.50 0.60
CA HIS A 18 -31.25 -18.50 0.42
C HIS A 18 -30.56 -17.14 0.66
N GLU A 19 -31.18 -16.19 1.37
CA GLU A 19 -30.67 -14.80 1.41
C GLU A 19 -30.64 -14.15 2.81
N GLN A 20 -30.50 -14.93 3.90
CA GLN A 20 -30.44 -14.36 5.26
C GLN A 20 -29.36 -14.90 6.20
N VAL A 21 -28.32 -15.60 5.72
CA VAL A 21 -27.28 -16.19 6.59
C VAL A 21 -25.94 -15.42 6.60
N THR A 22 -25.81 -14.28 5.93
CA THR A 22 -24.58 -13.45 5.93
C THR A 22 -24.71 -12.13 6.70
N ARG A 23 -25.57 -12.09 7.74
CA ARG A 23 -25.71 -10.90 8.60
C ARG A 23 -24.82 -10.97 9.85
N ALA A 24 -23.91 -10.01 9.95
CA ALA A 24 -23.47 -9.38 11.20
C ALA A 24 -22.66 -10.23 12.21
N VAL A 25 -22.00 -11.29 11.76
CA VAL A 25 -20.93 -11.93 12.55
C VAL A 25 -19.60 -11.55 11.90
N ASP A 26 -18.77 -10.80 12.65
CA ASP A 26 -17.35 -10.49 12.43
C ASP A 26 -16.86 -9.09 12.01
N ASP A 27 -17.63 -7.99 12.10
CA ASP A 27 -17.00 -6.65 12.07
C ASP A 27 -16.23 -6.33 13.37
N GLN A 28 -16.73 -6.81 14.52
CA GLN A 28 -16.08 -6.64 15.83
C GLN A 28 -14.84 -7.55 15.99
N THR A 29 -14.88 -8.75 15.40
CA THR A 29 -13.80 -9.74 15.42
C THR A 29 -12.73 -9.41 14.38
N MET A 30 -13.08 -8.92 13.19
CA MET A 30 -12.13 -8.44 12.19
C MET A 30 -11.31 -7.25 12.70
N TRP A 31 -11.91 -6.29 13.40
CA TRP A 31 -11.16 -5.16 13.97
C TRP A 31 -10.18 -5.60 15.08
N ARG A 32 -10.58 -6.53 15.96
CA ARG A 32 -9.68 -7.14 16.96
C ARG A 32 -8.56 -7.95 16.31
N ASN A 33 -8.84 -8.62 15.18
CA ASN A 33 -7.87 -9.39 14.43
C ASN A 33 -6.96 -8.51 13.56
N CYS A 34 -7.38 -7.33 13.12
CA CYS A 34 -6.57 -6.41 12.32
C CYS A 34 -5.40 -5.83 13.13
N SER A 35 -5.64 -5.50 14.40
CA SER A 35 -4.60 -5.05 15.34
C SER A 35 -3.58 -6.17 15.71
N ARG A 36 -4.00 -7.45 15.64
CA ARG A 36 -3.13 -8.62 15.88
C ARG A 36 -2.50 -9.20 14.60
N GLY A 37 -3.15 -9.03 13.45
CA GLY A 37 -2.74 -9.56 12.16
C GLY A 37 -1.60 -8.77 11.53
N SER A 38 -1.56 -7.45 11.74
CA SER A 38 -0.46 -6.60 11.29
C SER A 38 0.87 -6.96 11.98
N THR A 39 0.85 -7.31 13.27
CA THR A 39 2.04 -7.78 14.00
C THR A 39 2.46 -9.20 13.61
N ALA A 40 1.52 -10.11 13.40
CA ALA A 40 1.82 -11.50 12.99
C ALA A 40 2.30 -11.60 11.53
N PHE A 41 1.76 -10.79 10.63
CA PHE A 41 2.19 -10.73 9.21
C PHE A 41 3.56 -10.06 9.06
N MET A 42 3.83 -8.98 9.81
CA MET A 42 5.15 -8.36 9.88
C MET A 42 6.20 -9.27 10.52
N ALA A 43 5.82 -10.10 11.51
CA ALA A 43 6.70 -11.12 12.08
C ALA A 43 7.04 -12.22 11.07
N ARG A 44 6.04 -12.72 10.31
CA ARG A 44 6.26 -13.71 9.24
C ARG A 44 7.10 -13.15 8.08
N GLY A 45 6.90 -11.89 7.70
CA GLY A 45 7.72 -11.20 6.72
C GLY A 45 9.17 -11.01 7.17
N LYS A 46 9.41 -10.70 8.46
CA LYS A 46 10.76 -10.64 9.03
C LYS A 46 11.44 -12.00 9.14
N GLU A 47 10.71 -13.07 9.46
CA GLU A 47 11.23 -14.44 9.47
C GLU A 47 11.59 -14.94 8.07
N LEU A 48 10.76 -14.65 7.05
CA LEU A 48 11.04 -14.97 5.65
C LEU A 48 12.25 -14.18 5.11
N LEU A 49 12.37 -12.89 5.43
CA LEU A 49 13.54 -12.08 5.07
C LEU A 49 14.82 -12.50 5.82
N ALA A 50 14.71 -13.01 7.05
CA ALA A 50 15.84 -13.58 7.77
C ALA A 50 16.26 -14.95 7.20
N ALA A 51 15.29 -15.78 6.77
CA ALA A 51 15.55 -17.05 6.10
C ALA A 51 16.21 -16.86 4.72
N GLU A 52 15.84 -15.82 3.96
CA GLU A 52 16.50 -15.48 2.70
C GLU A 52 17.93 -14.94 2.90
N ARG A 53 18.19 -14.14 3.95
CA ARG A 53 19.54 -13.68 4.28
C ARG A 53 20.44 -14.83 4.75
N GLY A 54 19.88 -15.80 5.48
CA GLY A 54 20.56 -17.05 5.85
C GLY A 54 20.82 -17.96 4.64
N GLY A 55 19.87 -18.05 3.71
CA GLY A 55 20.02 -18.79 2.45
C GLY A 55 21.12 -18.24 1.55
N ARG A 56 21.14 -16.91 1.33
CA ARG A 56 22.19 -16.25 0.52
C ARG A 56 23.59 -16.35 1.13
N ALA A 57 23.72 -16.36 2.46
CA ALA A 57 25.01 -16.58 3.13
C ALA A 57 25.52 -18.03 2.95
N THR A 58 24.61 -19.00 2.86
CA THR A 58 24.95 -20.42 2.68
C THR A 58 25.29 -20.76 1.22
N GLU A 59 24.68 -20.05 0.26
CA GLU A 59 24.98 -20.16 -1.17
C GLU A 59 26.27 -19.43 -1.56
N ALA A 60 26.53 -18.24 -1.00
CA ALA A 60 27.82 -17.54 -1.17
C ALA A 60 28.99 -18.35 -0.60
N GLY A 61 28.78 -19.09 0.49
CA GLY A 61 29.77 -20.02 1.06
C GLY A 61 29.97 -21.31 0.24
N ARG A 62 29.01 -21.71 -0.60
CA ARG A 62 29.13 -22.87 -1.52
C ARG A 62 29.82 -22.51 -2.83
N GLN A 63 29.58 -21.32 -3.38
CA GLN A 63 30.25 -20.86 -4.61
C GLN A 63 31.74 -20.54 -4.40
N ALA A 64 32.15 -20.20 -3.17
CA ALA A 64 33.57 -20.01 -2.83
C ALA A 64 34.38 -21.32 -2.68
N LYS A 65 33.74 -22.50 -2.74
CA LYS A 65 34.41 -23.82 -2.57
C LYS A 65 34.63 -24.61 -3.87
N THR A 66 34.23 -24.08 -5.02
CA THR A 66 34.39 -24.75 -6.33
C THR A 66 35.42 -24.11 -7.25
N GLY A 67 36.26 -23.19 -6.76
CA GLY A 67 37.22 -22.43 -7.58
C GLY A 67 38.64 -22.33 -7.03
N ALA A 68 39.13 -23.34 -6.31
CA ALA A 68 40.52 -23.35 -5.82
C ALA A 68 41.15 -24.75 -5.94
N GLY A 69 41.59 -25.08 -7.15
CA GLY A 69 42.49 -26.20 -7.43
C GLY A 69 43.35 -25.83 -8.63
N ALA A 70 44.66 -26.04 -8.51
CA ALA A 70 45.78 -25.59 -9.37
C ALA A 70 46.17 -24.12 -9.11
N GLU A 71 47.39 -23.73 -8.73
CA GLU A 71 48.71 -24.39 -8.80
C GLU A 71 49.67 -23.70 -7.80
N ARG A 72 50.52 -24.50 -7.15
CA ARG A 72 51.82 -24.09 -6.60
C ARG A 72 52.75 -23.82 -7.80
N GLU A 73 53.83 -23.06 -7.81
CA GLU A 73 54.89 -22.82 -6.83
C GLU A 73 55.90 -21.83 -7.48
N THR A 74 56.89 -21.36 -6.71
CA THR A 74 58.06 -20.51 -7.09
C THR A 74 57.76 -19.01 -7.17
N GLY A 75 58.54 -18.09 -6.60
CA GLY A 75 59.84 -18.17 -5.95
C GLY A 75 60.16 -16.86 -5.21
N ARG A 76 61.11 -17.00 -4.30
CA ARG A 76 61.68 -16.06 -3.32
C ARG A 76 62.43 -14.87 -3.97
N CYS A 77 62.34 -13.67 -3.37
CA CYS A 77 63.48 -12.83 -2.90
C CYS A 77 63.21 -11.31 -2.87
N HIS A 78 63.86 -10.68 -1.87
CA HIS A 78 63.90 -9.28 -1.46
C HIS A 78 64.50 -8.26 -2.45
N GLY A 79 64.19 -6.97 -2.21
CA GLY A 79 64.95 -5.77 -2.57
C GLY A 79 64.01 -4.56 -2.62
N GLU A 80 63.98 -3.65 -1.64
CA GLU A 80 64.69 -2.34 -1.65
C GLU A 80 64.33 -1.48 -2.88
N GLN A 81 64.13 -0.16 -2.88
CA GLN A 81 64.14 0.97 -1.94
C GLN A 81 63.77 2.21 -2.82
N GLN A 82 63.06 3.20 -2.26
CA GLN A 82 63.23 4.66 -2.45
C GLN A 82 63.12 5.36 -3.84
N GLY A 83 62.58 6.60 -3.79
CA GLY A 83 62.89 7.71 -4.71
C GLY A 83 61.69 8.23 -5.51
N ALA A 84 60.96 9.25 -5.04
CA ALA A 84 61.19 10.68 -5.36
C ALA A 84 60.94 11.01 -6.87
N SER A 85 59.84 11.65 -7.23
CA SER A 85 59.65 13.13 -7.27
C SER A 85 59.69 13.64 -8.72
N THR A 86 58.61 14.33 -9.14
CA THR A 86 58.65 15.67 -9.82
C THR A 86 59.34 15.69 -11.21
N GLU A 87 58.75 16.06 -12.34
CA GLU A 87 58.12 17.35 -12.68
C GLU A 87 57.82 17.41 -14.20
N ARG A 88 56.89 18.32 -14.61
CA ARG A 88 56.82 19.15 -15.85
C ARG A 88 57.36 18.57 -17.17
N GLY A 89 56.66 18.58 -18.30
CA GLY A 89 55.91 19.69 -18.91
C GLY A 89 56.28 19.79 -20.42
N ALA A 90 55.59 20.68 -21.15
CA ALA A 90 55.88 21.17 -22.51
C ALA A 90 55.48 20.25 -23.70
N THR A 91 54.32 20.49 -24.35
CA THR A 91 54.12 21.35 -25.55
C THR A 91 54.80 20.89 -26.83
N GLY A 92 54.01 20.71 -27.90
CA GLY A 92 54.48 21.09 -29.24
C GLY A 92 53.91 20.33 -30.45
N ARG A 93 53.13 21.08 -31.25
CA ARG A 93 53.12 21.11 -32.74
C ARG A 93 52.40 20.01 -33.52
N ASN A 94 51.18 20.35 -33.96
CA ASN A 94 50.81 20.75 -35.33
C ASN A 94 51.41 19.94 -36.51
N ALA A 95 50.56 19.21 -37.25
CA ALA A 95 50.70 19.01 -38.69
C ALA A 95 49.35 18.59 -39.34
N ARG A 96 48.90 19.39 -40.31
CA ARG A 96 47.86 19.10 -41.30
C ARG A 96 48.29 17.98 -42.24
N ALA A 97 47.36 17.13 -42.67
CA ALA A 97 47.17 16.75 -44.08
C ALA A 97 45.84 15.99 -44.24
N GLY A 98 45.02 16.42 -45.20
CA GLY A 98 43.82 15.70 -45.61
C GLY A 98 44.11 14.61 -46.64
N ALA A 99 43.26 13.60 -46.67
CA ALA A 99 43.02 12.76 -47.84
C ALA A 99 41.62 12.14 -47.71
N GLN A 100 40.81 12.34 -48.74
CA GLN A 100 39.52 11.69 -48.96
C GLN A 100 39.70 10.26 -49.47
N GLY A 101 38.73 9.40 -49.13
CA GLY A 101 38.39 8.19 -49.87
C GLY A 101 38.75 6.88 -49.18
N ASP A 102 37.78 6.24 -48.53
CA ASP A 102 37.24 4.97 -49.04
C ASP A 102 36.15 4.42 -48.12
N GLY A 103 35.03 4.05 -48.74
CA GLY A 103 33.88 3.48 -48.07
C GLY A 103 34.15 2.04 -47.64
N ARG A 104 34.13 1.80 -46.32
CA ARG A 104 33.69 0.56 -45.68
C ARG A 104 33.09 0.92 -44.32
N PRO A 105 31.78 0.74 -44.07
CA PRO A 105 31.30 0.81 -42.70
C PRO A 105 31.86 -0.43 -41.96
N MET A 106 32.61 -0.13 -40.91
CA MET A 106 33.08 -1.08 -39.91
C MET A 106 31.90 -1.89 -39.39
N LEU A 107 32.07 -3.22 -39.33
CA LEU A 107 31.24 -4.10 -38.52
C LEU A 107 31.30 -3.61 -37.06
N GLY A 108 30.34 -2.78 -36.69
CA GLY A 108 30.00 -2.50 -35.30
C GLY A 108 29.39 -3.75 -34.70
N GLN A 109 30.23 -4.65 -34.21
CA GLN A 109 29.82 -5.58 -33.18
C GLN A 109 29.48 -4.75 -31.95
N SER A 110 28.19 -4.53 -31.68
CA SER A 110 27.58 -4.24 -30.35
C SER A 110 26.12 -3.76 -30.47
N THR A 111 25.17 -4.56 -30.99
CA THR A 111 23.72 -4.30 -30.81
C THR A 111 22.84 -5.57 -30.90
N ALA A 112 23.40 -6.78 -30.81
CA ALA A 112 22.59 -8.00 -30.93
C ALA A 112 21.79 -8.35 -29.65
N GLY A 113 22.14 -7.78 -28.49
CA GLY A 113 21.48 -8.10 -27.21
C GLY A 113 20.21 -7.30 -26.91
N GLU A 114 20.02 -6.13 -27.52
CA GLU A 114 18.88 -5.26 -27.22
C GLU A 114 17.68 -5.50 -28.16
N MET A 115 17.91 -5.99 -29.38
CA MET A 115 16.83 -6.20 -30.37
C MET A 115 16.03 -7.50 -30.16
N GLU A 116 16.55 -8.50 -29.45
CA GLU A 116 15.84 -9.78 -29.21
C GLU A 116 14.80 -9.67 -28.07
N GLY A 117 14.98 -8.74 -27.13
CA GLY A 117 14.07 -8.51 -26.02
C GLY A 117 12.75 -7.87 -26.45
N ASP A 118 12.82 -6.84 -27.30
CA ASP A 118 11.65 -6.08 -27.76
C ASP A 118 10.71 -6.92 -28.63
N ALA A 119 11.24 -7.73 -29.54
CA ALA A 119 10.41 -8.60 -30.40
C ALA A 119 9.68 -9.69 -29.60
N THR A 120 10.31 -10.19 -28.53
CA THR A 120 9.70 -11.19 -27.64
C THR A 120 8.59 -10.55 -26.79
N LEU A 121 8.81 -9.32 -26.35
CA LEU A 121 7.85 -8.56 -25.56
C LEU A 121 6.59 -8.21 -26.37
N GLU A 122 6.76 -7.79 -27.64
CA GLU A 122 5.65 -7.53 -28.56
C GLU A 122 4.78 -8.77 -28.80
N GLN A 123 5.36 -9.98 -28.76
CA GLN A 123 4.62 -11.24 -28.93
C GLN A 123 3.97 -11.75 -27.63
N LEU A 124 4.63 -11.58 -26.49
CA LEU A 124 4.14 -12.07 -25.20
C LEU A 124 3.10 -11.14 -24.56
N LEU A 125 3.20 -9.83 -24.78
CA LEU A 125 2.30 -8.86 -24.16
C LEU A 125 0.83 -9.09 -24.53
N PRO A 126 0.43 -9.35 -25.79
CA PRO A 126 -0.96 -9.68 -26.13
C PRO A 126 -1.48 -10.92 -25.39
N ILE A 127 -0.64 -11.95 -25.23
CA ILE A 127 -1.00 -13.17 -24.49
C ILE A 127 -1.19 -12.83 -23.01
N PHE A 128 -0.28 -12.05 -22.44
CA PHE A 128 -0.35 -11.60 -21.06
C PHE A 128 -1.62 -10.79 -20.78
N LEU A 129 -1.95 -9.84 -21.65
CA LEU A 129 -3.18 -9.04 -21.57
C LEU A 129 -4.45 -9.91 -21.73
N SER A 130 -4.39 -10.94 -22.59
CA SER A 130 -5.50 -11.91 -22.71
C SER A 130 -5.72 -12.67 -21.41
N LEU A 131 -4.65 -13.10 -20.73
CA LEU A 131 -4.75 -13.84 -19.47
C LEU A 131 -5.20 -12.95 -18.29
N LEU A 132 -4.88 -11.65 -18.33
CA LEU A 132 -5.46 -10.68 -17.39
C LEU A 132 -6.98 -10.56 -17.54
N LYS A 133 -7.54 -10.86 -18.71
CA LYS A 133 -8.99 -10.81 -18.98
C LYS A 133 -9.64 -12.20 -18.96
N ASP A 134 -8.94 -13.20 -18.44
CA ASP A 134 -9.43 -14.58 -18.37
C ASP A 134 -10.73 -14.67 -17.54
N GLU A 135 -11.63 -15.59 -17.87
CA GLU A 135 -12.89 -15.78 -17.15
C GLU A 135 -12.67 -16.26 -15.71
N PHE A 136 -11.62 -17.05 -15.46
CA PHE A 136 -11.31 -17.63 -14.17
C PHE A 136 -10.51 -16.65 -13.28
N PRO A 137 -11.01 -16.28 -12.10
CA PRO A 137 -10.32 -15.36 -11.20
C PRO A 137 -8.93 -15.83 -10.78
N ASP A 138 -8.71 -17.14 -10.64
CA ASP A 138 -7.42 -17.70 -10.24
C ASP A 138 -6.35 -17.48 -11.33
N VAL A 139 -6.74 -17.51 -12.61
CA VAL A 139 -5.84 -17.17 -13.71
C VAL A 139 -5.46 -15.70 -13.60
N ARG A 140 -6.45 -14.79 -13.49
CA ARG A 140 -6.19 -13.35 -13.33
C ARG A 140 -5.28 -13.04 -12.15
N LEU A 141 -5.54 -13.65 -10.99
CA LEU A 141 -4.71 -13.51 -9.77
C LEU A 141 -3.27 -13.97 -9.98
N ASN A 142 -3.07 -15.11 -10.63
CA ASN A 142 -1.73 -15.62 -10.92
C ASN A 142 -0.96 -14.65 -11.81
N ILE A 143 -1.61 -14.06 -12.81
CA ILE A 143 -0.98 -13.07 -13.68
C ILE A 143 -0.69 -11.77 -12.92
N ILE A 144 -1.62 -11.29 -12.09
CA ILE A 144 -1.41 -10.11 -11.25
C ILE A 144 -0.18 -10.26 -10.35
N SER A 145 0.04 -11.46 -9.79
CA SER A 145 1.21 -11.76 -8.95
C SER A 145 2.57 -11.68 -9.66
N LYS A 146 2.57 -11.55 -10.99
CA LYS A 146 3.75 -11.42 -11.85
C LYS A 146 3.84 -10.09 -12.58
N LEU A 147 2.88 -9.17 -12.33
CA LEU A 147 2.86 -7.85 -12.97
C LEU A 147 4.13 -7.06 -12.67
N ASP A 148 4.68 -7.17 -11.47
CA ASP A 148 5.92 -6.51 -11.06
C ASP A 148 7.12 -6.89 -11.95
N GLN A 149 7.26 -8.18 -12.28
CA GLN A 149 8.34 -8.70 -13.12
C GLN A 149 8.20 -8.23 -14.56
N VAL A 150 6.97 -8.27 -15.08
CA VAL A 150 6.70 -7.74 -16.41
C VAL A 150 7.00 -6.25 -16.43
N ASN A 151 6.58 -5.50 -15.41
CA ASN A 151 6.74 -4.05 -15.34
C ASN A 151 8.18 -3.54 -15.26
N GLN A 152 9.13 -4.41 -14.91
CA GLN A 152 10.57 -4.08 -14.97
C GLN A 152 11.13 -4.15 -16.39
N VAL A 153 10.42 -4.85 -17.29
CA VAL A 153 10.86 -5.09 -18.67
C VAL A 153 10.06 -4.23 -19.66
N ILE A 154 8.76 -3.99 -19.40
CA ILE A 154 7.98 -3.03 -20.20
C ILE A 154 8.38 -1.60 -19.82
N GLY A 155 8.83 -0.82 -20.81
CA GLY A 155 9.02 0.60 -20.63
C GLY A 155 7.70 1.33 -20.26
N ILE A 156 7.83 2.54 -19.70
CA ILE A 156 6.71 3.35 -19.20
C ILE A 156 5.66 3.60 -20.29
N ASP A 157 6.08 3.79 -21.55
CA ASP A 157 5.18 4.04 -22.68
C ASP A 157 4.22 2.86 -22.92
N LEU A 158 4.75 1.64 -22.99
CA LEU A 158 3.94 0.44 -23.25
C LEU A 158 3.07 0.06 -22.05
N LEU A 159 3.60 0.26 -20.83
CA LEU A 159 2.85 0.15 -19.58
C LEU A 159 1.60 1.06 -19.61
N SER A 160 1.79 2.34 -19.94
CA SER A 160 0.71 3.33 -19.93
C SER A 160 -0.35 3.07 -21.02
N GLN A 161 0.06 2.62 -22.21
CA GLN A 161 -0.84 2.43 -23.35
C GLN A 161 -1.60 1.10 -23.29
N SER A 162 -0.96 0.03 -22.82
CA SER A 162 -1.49 -1.34 -22.94
C SER A 162 -1.90 -1.94 -21.61
N LEU A 163 -1.08 -1.78 -20.56
CA LEU A 163 -1.31 -2.46 -19.28
C LEU A 163 -2.24 -1.67 -18.36
N LEU A 164 -2.13 -0.35 -18.35
CA LEU A 164 -2.97 0.51 -17.51
C LEU A 164 -4.48 0.32 -17.78
N PRO A 165 -4.97 0.28 -19.04
CA PRO A 165 -6.39 0.00 -19.29
C PRO A 165 -6.86 -1.32 -18.67
N ALA A 166 -6.01 -2.36 -18.71
CA ALA A 166 -6.32 -3.64 -18.08
C ALA A 166 -6.31 -3.54 -16.55
N ILE A 167 -5.39 -2.78 -15.95
CA ILE A 167 -5.34 -2.55 -14.49
C ILE A 167 -6.60 -1.80 -14.03
N VAL A 168 -7.04 -0.78 -14.77
CA VAL A 168 -8.28 -0.05 -14.45
C VAL A 168 -9.48 -1.00 -14.52
N GLU A 169 -9.57 -1.84 -15.55
CA GLU A 169 -10.64 -2.84 -15.67
C GLU A 169 -10.63 -3.85 -14.49
N LEU A 170 -9.44 -4.33 -14.10
CA LEU A 170 -9.27 -5.25 -12.97
C LEU A 170 -9.55 -4.61 -11.60
N SER A 171 -9.39 -3.30 -11.49
CA SER A 171 -9.71 -2.56 -10.27
C SER A 171 -11.21 -2.58 -9.93
N GLU A 172 -12.05 -2.89 -10.93
CA GLU A 172 -13.51 -3.01 -10.81
C GLU A 172 -13.99 -4.46 -10.99
N ASP A 173 -13.08 -5.43 -10.93
CA ASP A 173 -13.38 -6.85 -11.15
C ASP A 173 -14.50 -7.35 -10.22
N ARG A 174 -15.35 -8.24 -10.74
CA ARG A 174 -16.47 -8.85 -9.99
C ARG A 174 -15.97 -9.60 -8.75
N HIS A 175 -14.81 -10.26 -8.85
CA HIS A 175 -14.20 -11.00 -7.76
C HIS A 175 -13.34 -10.09 -6.90
N TRP A 176 -13.76 -9.88 -5.65
CA TRP A 176 -13.11 -8.94 -4.74
C TRP A 176 -11.62 -9.24 -4.51
N ARG A 177 -11.18 -10.51 -4.54
CA ARG A 177 -9.75 -10.82 -4.37
C ARG A 177 -8.89 -10.28 -5.51
N VAL A 178 -9.44 -10.19 -6.73
CA VAL A 178 -8.76 -9.57 -7.87
C VAL A 178 -8.63 -8.07 -7.62
N ARG A 179 -9.71 -7.40 -7.21
CA ARG A 179 -9.65 -5.97 -6.81
C ARG A 179 -8.62 -5.73 -5.71
N LEU A 180 -8.60 -6.58 -4.68
CA LEU A 180 -7.63 -6.49 -3.58
C LEU A 180 -6.19 -6.57 -4.10
N ALA A 181 -5.89 -7.52 -4.98
CA ALA A 181 -4.55 -7.68 -5.54
C ALA A 181 -4.11 -6.46 -6.35
N ILE A 182 -5.05 -5.81 -7.08
CA ILE A 182 -4.78 -4.54 -7.77
C ILE A 182 -4.49 -3.42 -6.76
N ILE A 183 -5.28 -3.27 -5.71
CA ILE A 183 -5.08 -2.22 -4.69
C ILE A 183 -3.71 -2.33 -4.02
N GLU A 184 -3.24 -3.54 -3.77
CA GLU A 184 -1.91 -3.79 -3.18
C GLU A 184 -0.76 -3.46 -4.14
N TYR A 185 -0.99 -3.59 -5.45
CA TYR A 185 -0.05 -3.30 -6.53
C TYR A 185 0.08 -1.79 -6.83
N ILE A 186 -0.98 -1.01 -6.62
CA ILE A 186 -1.06 0.40 -7.03
C ILE A 186 0.07 1.30 -6.49
N PRO A 187 0.54 1.18 -5.23
CA PRO A 187 1.64 2.04 -4.76
C PRO A 187 2.95 1.82 -5.53
N LEU A 188 3.24 0.57 -5.91
CA LEU A 188 4.39 0.26 -6.76
C LEU A 188 4.23 0.92 -8.14
N LEU A 189 3.06 0.78 -8.74
CA LEU A 189 2.76 1.39 -10.03
C LEU A 189 2.86 2.93 -9.98
N ALA A 190 2.37 3.53 -8.91
CA ALA A 190 2.41 4.97 -8.68
C ALA A 190 3.86 5.48 -8.59
N SER A 191 4.74 4.76 -7.89
CA SER A 191 6.17 5.09 -7.78
C SER A 191 6.89 5.06 -9.14
N GLN A 192 6.44 4.23 -10.07
CA GLN A 192 7.07 4.04 -11.38
C GLN A 192 6.54 5.00 -12.45
N LEU A 193 5.25 5.32 -12.42
CA LEU A 193 4.61 6.26 -13.36
C LEU A 193 4.82 7.73 -12.98
N GLY A 194 5.08 8.00 -11.70
CA GLY A 194 5.20 9.33 -11.15
C GLY A 194 3.86 10.01 -10.84
N VAL A 195 3.94 11.08 -10.05
CA VAL A 195 2.79 11.77 -9.44
C VAL A 195 1.79 12.28 -10.48
N GLY A 196 2.27 13.02 -11.50
CA GLY A 196 1.39 13.66 -12.48
C GLY A 196 0.54 12.67 -13.27
N PHE A 197 1.09 11.50 -13.60
CA PHE A 197 0.35 10.46 -14.30
C PHE A 197 -0.66 9.75 -13.38
N PHE A 198 -0.30 9.56 -12.11
CA PHE A 198 -1.15 8.94 -11.11
C PHE A 198 -2.45 9.74 -10.90
N ASP A 199 -2.33 11.06 -10.74
CA ASP A 199 -3.48 11.92 -10.44
C ASP A 199 -4.54 11.87 -11.56
N ASP A 200 -4.11 11.88 -12.83
CA ASP A 200 -5.00 11.90 -13.99
C ASP A 200 -5.78 10.59 -14.20
N LYS A 201 -5.22 9.44 -13.77
CA LYS A 201 -5.73 8.11 -14.16
C LYS A 201 -6.15 7.23 -13.00
N LEU A 202 -5.51 7.35 -11.83
CA LEU A 202 -5.65 6.40 -10.72
C LEU A 202 -6.18 7.04 -9.44
N GLY A 203 -6.10 8.37 -9.29
CA GLY A 203 -6.56 9.08 -8.10
C GLY A 203 -8.04 8.81 -7.77
N ALA A 204 -8.92 8.84 -8.79
CA ALA A 204 -10.35 8.59 -8.62
C ALA A 204 -10.65 7.15 -8.14
N LEU A 205 -9.89 6.16 -8.61
CA LEU A 205 -10.06 4.76 -8.22
C LEU A 205 -9.77 4.56 -6.72
N CYS A 206 -8.76 5.25 -6.21
CA CYS A 206 -8.40 5.19 -4.80
C CYS A 206 -9.55 5.66 -3.89
N MET A 207 -10.29 6.69 -4.34
CA MET A 207 -11.47 7.20 -3.63
C MET A 207 -12.69 6.29 -3.77
N GLN A 208 -12.81 5.59 -4.90
CA GLN A 208 -13.87 4.61 -5.14
C GLN A 208 -13.75 3.39 -4.22
N TRP A 209 -12.53 2.90 -3.95
CA TRP A 209 -12.35 1.74 -3.06
C TRP A 209 -12.77 2.00 -1.61
N LEU A 210 -12.74 3.25 -1.14
CA LEU A 210 -13.26 3.62 0.18
C LEU A 210 -14.77 3.39 0.32
N GLU A 211 -15.49 3.24 -0.79
CA GLU A 211 -16.94 3.00 -0.84
C GLU A 211 -17.29 1.62 -1.41
N ASP A 212 -16.31 0.71 -1.49
CA ASP A 212 -16.56 -0.66 -1.96
C ASP A 212 -17.53 -1.39 -1.01
N LYS A 213 -18.36 -2.26 -1.57
CA LYS A 213 -19.33 -3.07 -0.83
C LYS A 213 -18.65 -4.03 0.16
N VAL A 214 -17.44 -4.49 -0.16
CA VAL A 214 -16.65 -5.44 0.64
C VAL A 214 -15.73 -4.70 1.59
N PHE A 215 -15.82 -5.00 2.89
CA PHE A 215 -15.00 -4.36 3.92
C PHE A 215 -13.49 -4.50 3.65
N SER A 216 -13.01 -5.68 3.28
CA SER A 216 -11.58 -5.91 3.00
C SER A 216 -11.03 -5.02 1.89
N ILE A 217 -11.89 -4.60 0.94
CA ILE A 217 -11.49 -3.66 -0.11
C ILE A 217 -11.40 -2.24 0.43
N ARG A 218 -12.35 -1.84 1.26
CA ARG A 218 -12.32 -0.53 1.94
C ARG A 218 -11.09 -0.38 2.84
N ASP A 219 -10.79 -1.43 3.61
CA ASP A 219 -9.61 -1.49 4.47
C ASP A 219 -8.31 -1.40 3.66
N ALA A 220 -8.20 -2.18 2.57
CA ALA A 220 -7.06 -2.10 1.66
C ALA A 220 -6.94 -0.72 0.99
N GLY A 221 -8.06 -0.11 0.58
CA GLY A 221 -8.11 1.23 0.02
C GLY A 221 -7.60 2.30 1.01
N ALA A 222 -8.01 2.23 2.27
CA ALA A 222 -7.53 3.15 3.30
C ALA A 222 -6.01 3.01 3.55
N ASN A 223 -5.50 1.77 3.59
CA ASN A 223 -4.05 1.52 3.70
C ASN A 223 -3.29 1.94 2.43
N ASN A 224 -3.91 1.83 1.26
CA ASN A 224 -3.35 2.29 0.00
C ASN A 224 -3.12 3.81 0.02
N LEU A 225 -4.09 4.59 0.52
CA LEU A 225 -3.92 6.05 0.70
C LEU A 225 -2.75 6.41 1.61
N LYS A 226 -2.58 5.68 2.72
CA LYS A 226 -1.43 5.84 3.61
C LYS A 226 -0.11 5.62 2.85
N ARG A 227 0.00 4.51 2.11
CA ARG A 227 1.21 4.19 1.33
C ARG A 227 1.49 5.24 0.26
N LEU A 228 0.48 5.68 -0.48
CA LEU A 228 0.65 6.76 -1.48
C LEU A 228 1.11 8.07 -0.84
N THR A 229 0.61 8.39 0.34
CA THR A 229 1.05 9.57 1.11
C THR A 229 2.49 9.43 1.59
N GLU A 230 2.92 8.22 1.97
CA GLU A 230 4.33 7.94 2.32
C GLU A 230 5.26 8.08 1.11
N GLU A 231 4.80 7.71 -0.09
CA GLU A 231 5.59 7.81 -1.34
C GLU A 231 5.64 9.24 -1.92
N PHE A 232 4.51 9.95 -1.93
CA PHE A 232 4.39 11.27 -2.60
C PHE A 232 4.47 12.46 -1.64
N GLY A 233 4.41 12.21 -0.33
CA GLY A 233 4.57 13.23 0.71
C GLY A 233 3.27 13.90 1.16
N PRO A 234 3.31 14.57 2.33
CA PRO A 234 2.15 15.18 2.96
C PRO A 234 1.62 16.41 2.19
N GLU A 235 2.47 17.17 1.50
CA GLU A 235 2.01 18.31 0.68
C GLU A 235 1.15 17.85 -0.49
N TRP A 236 1.54 16.76 -1.16
CA TRP A 236 0.73 16.16 -2.22
C TRP A 236 -0.59 15.63 -1.67
N ALA A 237 -0.55 14.89 -0.56
CA ALA A 237 -1.76 14.34 0.05
C ALA A 237 -2.74 15.45 0.47
N MET A 238 -2.24 16.60 0.95
CA MET A 238 -3.07 17.77 1.28
C MET A 238 -3.83 18.32 0.07
N GLN A 239 -3.27 18.25 -1.12
CA GLN A 239 -3.89 18.77 -2.34
C GLN A 239 -4.85 17.74 -2.96
N HIS A 240 -4.45 16.47 -2.99
CA HIS A 240 -5.13 15.44 -3.79
C HIS A 240 -5.95 14.44 -2.97
N ILE A 241 -5.56 14.13 -1.73
CA ILE A 241 -6.17 13.06 -0.93
C ILE A 241 -7.09 13.62 0.15
N ILE A 242 -6.59 14.52 0.99
CA ILE A 242 -7.31 15.01 2.17
C ILE A 242 -8.69 15.59 1.82
N PRO A 243 -8.84 16.50 0.84
CA PRO A 243 -10.16 17.08 0.54
C PRO A 243 -11.20 16.02 0.17
N GLN A 244 -10.81 15.03 -0.64
CA GLN A 244 -11.71 13.96 -1.10
C GLN A 244 -12.05 12.99 0.04
N VAL A 245 -11.09 12.66 0.91
CA VAL A 245 -11.34 11.81 2.09
C VAL A 245 -12.30 12.51 3.06
N LEU A 246 -12.09 13.80 3.34
CA LEU A 246 -12.93 14.54 4.27
C LEU A 246 -14.36 14.75 3.75
N GLU A 247 -14.55 14.89 2.44
CA GLU A 247 -15.90 14.97 1.84
C GLU A 247 -16.74 13.72 2.16
N LYS A 248 -16.11 12.53 2.14
CA LYS A 248 -16.77 11.23 2.37
C LYS A 248 -17.30 11.06 3.79
N ILE A 249 -16.88 11.87 4.76
CA ILE A 249 -17.44 11.83 6.11
C ILE A 249 -18.93 12.18 6.12
N ASN A 250 -19.43 12.89 5.10
CA ASN A 250 -20.84 13.28 5.01
C ASN A 250 -21.72 12.21 4.35
N ASN A 251 -21.15 11.04 4.01
CA ASN A 251 -21.89 9.99 3.32
C ASN A 251 -23.09 9.51 4.16
N PRO A 252 -24.30 9.36 3.58
CA PRO A 252 -25.48 8.90 4.33
C PRO A 252 -25.28 7.50 4.94
N HIS A 253 -24.46 6.66 4.30
CA HIS A 253 -24.18 5.30 4.73
C HIS A 253 -23.05 5.25 5.77
N TYR A 254 -23.36 4.77 6.98
CA TYR A 254 -22.42 4.84 8.10
C TYR A 254 -21.16 3.99 7.92
N LEU A 255 -21.22 2.88 7.16
CA LEU A 255 -20.02 2.08 6.89
C LEU A 255 -18.96 2.86 6.09
N TYR A 256 -19.37 3.77 5.22
CA TYR A 256 -18.44 4.59 4.45
C TYR A 256 -17.87 5.71 5.30
N ARG A 257 -18.69 6.35 6.16
CA ARG A 257 -18.18 7.30 7.17
C ARG A 257 -17.18 6.64 8.13
N MET A 258 -17.44 5.40 8.54
CA MET A 258 -16.55 4.61 9.39
C MET A 258 -15.22 4.32 8.69
N THR A 259 -15.27 4.01 7.38
CA THR A 259 -14.09 3.83 6.54
C THR A 259 -13.30 5.15 6.44
N THR A 260 -13.97 6.29 6.28
CA THR A 260 -13.33 7.61 6.31
C THR A 260 -12.62 7.88 7.64
N LEU A 261 -13.25 7.59 8.78
CA LEU A 261 -12.59 7.73 10.09
C LEU A 261 -11.34 6.84 10.21
N GLN A 262 -11.39 5.62 9.67
CA GLN A 262 -10.23 4.74 9.61
C GLN A 262 -9.14 5.28 8.68
N ALA A 263 -9.48 5.81 7.51
CA ALA A 263 -8.51 6.42 6.62
C ALA A 263 -7.82 7.62 7.31
N ILE A 264 -8.58 8.45 8.05
CA ILE A 264 -8.04 9.56 8.83
C ILE A 264 -7.02 9.08 9.88
N SER A 265 -7.32 8.00 10.61
CA SER A 265 -6.38 7.48 11.61
C SER A 265 -5.10 6.91 11.01
N LEU A 266 -5.17 6.34 9.81
CA LEU A 266 -4.01 5.85 9.07
C LEU A 266 -3.18 6.98 8.45
N LEU A 267 -3.82 8.06 8.02
CA LEU A 267 -3.17 9.23 7.42
C LEU A 267 -2.50 10.12 8.48
N ALA A 268 -3.10 10.29 9.66
CA ALA A 268 -2.60 11.22 10.67
C ALA A 268 -1.09 11.08 11.01
N PRO A 269 -0.53 9.87 11.24
CA PRO A 269 0.91 9.73 11.48
C PRO A 269 1.80 10.20 10.34
N VAL A 270 1.34 10.07 9.08
CA VAL A 270 2.15 10.40 7.88
C VAL A 270 1.95 11.85 7.43
N MET A 271 0.87 12.51 7.85
CA MET A 271 0.64 13.94 7.60
C MET A 271 1.39 14.85 8.58
N GLY A 272 1.88 14.31 9.70
CA GLY A 272 2.54 15.08 10.75
C GLY A 272 1.57 15.83 11.68
N PRO A 273 2.08 16.36 12.81
CA PRO A 273 1.26 16.90 13.91
C PRO A 273 0.46 18.13 13.49
N ASP A 274 1.07 19.06 12.75
CA ASP A 274 0.44 20.34 12.38
C ASP A 274 -0.78 20.12 11.47
N ILE A 275 -0.60 19.35 10.39
CA ILE A 275 -1.68 19.05 9.44
C ILE A 275 -2.76 18.21 10.12
N THR A 276 -2.37 17.20 10.92
CA THR A 276 -3.31 16.39 11.67
C THR A 276 -4.16 17.24 12.60
N CYS A 277 -3.55 18.18 13.33
CA CYS A 277 -4.27 19.06 14.24
C CYS A 277 -5.21 20.03 13.52
N GLN A 278 -4.79 20.61 12.40
CA GLN A 278 -5.55 21.66 11.72
C GLN A 278 -6.65 21.12 10.80
N GLN A 279 -6.42 19.98 10.15
CA GLN A 279 -7.30 19.48 9.08
C GLN A 279 -8.08 18.23 9.49
N LEU A 280 -7.43 17.28 10.16
CA LEU A 280 -8.02 15.96 10.44
C LEU A 280 -8.78 15.93 11.77
N LEU A 281 -8.17 16.46 12.83
CA LEU A 281 -8.74 16.45 14.18
C LEU A 281 -10.13 17.12 14.25
N PRO A 282 -10.39 18.29 13.63
CA PRO A 282 -11.71 18.90 13.68
C PRO A 282 -12.83 18.00 13.14
N VAL A 283 -12.55 17.23 12.09
CA VAL A 283 -13.51 16.29 11.49
C VAL A 283 -13.76 15.09 12.41
N VAL A 284 -12.71 14.57 13.07
CA VAL A 284 -12.84 13.51 14.08
C VAL A 284 -13.70 13.98 15.26
N ILE A 285 -13.44 15.19 15.77
CA ILE A 285 -14.22 15.77 16.88
C ILE A 285 -15.68 15.99 16.48
N ALA A 286 -15.94 16.54 15.28
CA ALA A 286 -17.31 16.71 14.78
C ALA A 286 -18.05 15.36 14.66
N SER A 287 -17.34 14.31 14.24
CA SER A 287 -17.89 12.95 14.13
C SER A 287 -18.29 12.33 15.48
N SER A 288 -17.84 12.88 16.61
CA SER A 288 -18.31 12.46 17.95
C SER A 288 -19.81 12.67 18.16
N LYS A 289 -20.43 13.54 17.34
CA LYS A 289 -21.87 13.85 17.37
C LYS A 289 -22.70 12.98 16.42
N ASP A 290 -22.10 12.02 15.72
CA ASP A 290 -22.84 11.15 14.81
C ASP A 290 -23.97 10.41 15.55
N ARG A 291 -25.13 10.28 14.93
CA ARG A 291 -26.29 9.58 15.49
C ARG A 291 -26.05 8.08 15.73
N VAL A 292 -25.06 7.48 15.06
CA VAL A 292 -24.77 6.04 15.14
C VAL A 292 -23.73 5.79 16.24
N PRO A 293 -24.03 4.99 17.29
CA PRO A 293 -23.07 4.67 18.35
C PRO A 293 -21.76 4.08 17.84
N ASN A 294 -21.83 3.25 16.78
CA ASN A 294 -20.63 2.71 16.13
C ASN A 294 -19.67 3.78 15.61
N MET A 295 -20.16 4.91 15.14
CA MET A 295 -19.31 6.02 14.75
C MET A 295 -18.64 6.64 15.97
N LYS A 296 -19.43 6.94 17.01
CA LYS A 296 -18.94 7.57 18.24
C LYS A 296 -17.85 6.77 18.95
N PHE A 297 -18.02 5.45 19.10
CA PHE A 297 -16.97 4.66 19.77
C PHE A 297 -15.72 4.51 18.91
N ASN A 298 -15.83 4.55 17.58
CA ASN A 298 -14.64 4.59 16.73
C ASN A 298 -13.97 5.97 16.76
N VAL A 299 -14.71 7.06 16.93
CA VAL A 299 -14.11 8.38 17.22
C VAL A 299 -13.25 8.30 18.47
N ALA A 300 -13.72 7.68 19.56
CA ALA A 300 -12.91 7.50 20.76
C ALA A 300 -11.60 6.71 20.49
N LYS A 301 -11.66 5.65 19.68
CA LYS A 301 -10.46 4.88 19.27
C LYS A 301 -9.52 5.70 18.40
N VAL A 302 -10.04 6.48 17.45
CA VAL A 302 -9.22 7.35 16.60
C VAL A 302 -8.55 8.40 17.46
N LEU A 303 -9.29 9.09 18.32
CA LEU A 303 -8.74 10.06 19.26
C LEU A 303 -7.62 9.45 20.12
N GLN A 304 -7.81 8.23 20.64
CA GLN A 304 -6.76 7.49 21.35
C GLN A 304 -5.49 7.31 20.51
N SER A 305 -5.63 6.95 19.23
CA SER A 305 -4.48 6.78 18.32
C SER A 305 -3.78 8.10 17.95
N LEU A 306 -4.46 9.23 18.07
CA LEU A 306 -3.90 10.57 17.80
C LEU A 306 -3.14 11.16 19.00
N VAL A 307 -3.42 10.70 20.22
CA VAL A 307 -2.73 11.15 21.45
C VAL A 307 -1.20 11.22 21.28
N PRO A 308 -0.50 10.17 20.79
CA PRO A 308 0.95 10.23 20.64
C PRO A 308 1.48 11.18 19.56
N ILE A 309 0.60 11.68 18.69
CA ILE A 309 0.96 12.54 17.54
C ILE A 309 0.74 14.02 17.89
N LEU A 310 -0.23 14.32 18.75
CA LEU A 310 -0.66 15.67 19.06
C LEU A 310 0.12 16.27 20.23
N ASP A 311 0.28 17.59 20.20
CA ASP A 311 0.82 18.34 21.34
C ASP A 311 -0.07 18.18 22.59
N GLN A 312 0.56 18.13 23.76
CA GLN A 312 -0.14 18.01 25.04
C GLN A 312 -1.22 19.09 25.22
N SER A 313 -0.97 20.33 24.78
CA SER A 313 -1.98 21.39 24.86
C SER A 313 -3.23 21.09 24.04
N VAL A 314 -3.09 20.43 22.89
CA VAL A 314 -4.24 20.05 22.03
C VAL A 314 -4.99 18.88 22.67
N VAL A 315 -4.24 17.92 23.23
CA VAL A 315 -4.83 16.79 23.96
C VAL A 315 -5.69 17.29 25.13
N GLU A 316 -5.17 18.18 25.97
CA GLU A 316 -5.90 18.71 27.14
C GLU A 316 -7.08 19.61 26.75
N LYS A 317 -6.93 20.49 25.75
CA LYS A 317 -7.96 21.50 25.42
C LYS A 317 -9.04 21.00 24.48
N THR A 318 -8.78 19.94 23.71
CA THR A 318 -9.68 19.50 22.63
C THR A 318 -10.02 18.02 22.74
N VAL A 319 -9.03 17.14 22.84
CA VAL A 319 -9.26 15.69 22.85
C VAL A 319 -9.95 15.23 24.13
N LYS A 320 -9.40 15.59 25.31
CA LYS A 320 -9.97 15.18 26.60
C LYS A 320 -11.41 15.66 26.81
N PRO A 321 -11.78 16.92 26.55
CA PRO A 321 -13.18 17.36 26.69
C PRO A 321 -14.15 16.56 25.81
N CYS A 322 -13.75 16.24 24.58
CA CYS A 322 -14.57 15.40 23.69
C CYS A 322 -14.73 13.98 24.23
N LEU A 323 -13.66 13.37 24.76
CA LEU A 323 -13.71 12.04 25.34
C LEU A 323 -14.52 11.99 26.65
N VAL A 324 -14.48 13.04 27.48
CA VAL A 324 -15.35 13.16 28.67
C VAL A 324 -16.82 13.23 28.27
N GLU A 325 -17.16 13.94 27.19
CA GLU A 325 -18.55 13.95 26.73
C GLU A 325 -18.99 12.56 26.23
N LEU A 326 -18.10 11.85 25.51
CA LEU A 326 -18.37 10.48 25.06
C LEU A 326 -18.42 9.48 26.23
N SER A 327 -17.77 9.76 27.37
CA SER A 327 -17.82 8.88 28.54
C SER A 327 -19.17 8.87 29.23
N GLU A 328 -20.02 9.87 28.96
CA GLU A 328 -21.38 9.99 29.45
C GLU A 328 -22.46 9.56 28.43
N ASP A 329 -22.05 9.03 27.26
CA ASP A 329 -22.98 8.60 26.21
C ASP A 329 -23.89 7.45 26.69
N PRO A 330 -25.17 7.37 26.28
CA PRO A 330 -26.05 6.26 26.66
C PRO A 330 -25.58 4.87 26.20
N ASP A 331 -24.78 4.78 25.14
CA ASP A 331 -24.26 3.51 24.63
C ASP A 331 -23.06 2.99 25.45
N VAL A 332 -23.09 1.70 25.79
CA VAL A 332 -22.08 1.07 26.67
C VAL A 332 -20.70 1.01 25.99
N ASP A 333 -20.65 0.73 24.69
CA ASP A 333 -19.39 0.63 23.96
C ASP A 333 -18.76 2.01 23.81
N VAL A 334 -19.57 3.05 23.53
CA VAL A 334 -19.10 4.44 23.47
C VAL A 334 -18.44 4.83 24.79
N ARG A 335 -19.11 4.59 25.93
CA ARG A 335 -18.50 4.86 27.25
C ARG A 335 -17.23 4.06 27.46
N TYR A 336 -17.23 2.77 27.15
CA TYR A 336 -16.07 1.89 27.36
C TYR A 336 -14.82 2.41 26.62
N TYR A 337 -14.95 2.70 25.33
CA TYR A 337 -13.81 3.16 24.52
C TYR A 337 -13.40 4.60 24.87
N ALA A 338 -14.34 5.46 25.26
CA ALA A 338 -14.03 6.80 25.76
C ALA A 338 -13.17 6.76 27.04
N HIS A 339 -13.56 5.96 28.03
CA HIS A 339 -12.76 5.78 29.24
C HIS A 339 -11.39 5.15 28.96
N GLN A 340 -11.31 4.21 28.00
CA GLN A 340 -10.04 3.63 27.58
C GLN A 340 -9.11 4.69 26.96
N ALA A 341 -9.65 5.58 26.12
CA ALA A 341 -8.91 6.67 25.50
C ALA A 341 -8.46 7.73 26.52
N LEU A 342 -9.31 8.09 27.49
CA LEU A 342 -8.95 9.02 28.58
C LEU A 342 -7.75 8.52 29.38
N ARG A 343 -7.75 7.23 29.76
CA ARG A 343 -6.61 6.61 30.45
C ARG A 343 -5.31 6.70 29.65
N ALA A 344 -5.38 6.57 28.33
CA ALA A 344 -4.21 6.72 27.47
C ALA A 344 -3.69 8.18 27.45
N CYS A 345 -4.59 9.16 27.49
CA CYS A 345 -4.20 10.57 27.61
C CYS A 345 -3.44 10.85 28.92
N ASP A 346 -3.90 10.27 30.03
CA ASP A 346 -3.30 10.50 31.34
C ASP A 346 -1.93 9.79 31.50
N GLN A 347 -1.77 8.62 30.87
CA GLN A 347 -0.48 7.91 30.89
C GLN A 347 0.64 8.69 30.19
N MET A 348 0.32 9.47 29.16
CA MET A 348 1.31 10.24 28.40
C MET A 348 1.85 11.44 29.18
N VAL A 349 1.03 12.02 30.07
CA VAL A 349 1.42 13.10 30.99
C VAL A 349 2.47 12.63 32.01
N ILE A 350 2.46 11.35 32.37
CA ILE A 350 3.36 10.78 33.39
C ILE A 350 4.71 10.38 32.78
N SER A 351 4.76 10.11 31.48
CA SER A 351 5.98 9.68 30.76
C SER A 351 6.77 10.80 30.09
N SER A 352 6.26 12.03 30.11
CA SER A 352 6.88 13.25 29.56
C SER A 352 7.43 14.10 30.69
#